data_AF-A0A358CH38-F1
#
_entry.id   AF-A0A358CH38-F1
#
_cell.length_a   1.000
_cell.length_b   1.000
_cell.length_c   1.000
_cell.angle_alpha   90.00
_cell.angle_beta   90.00
_cell.angle_gamma   90.00
#
_symmetry.space_group_name_H-M   'P 1'
#
loop_
_entity.id
_entity.type
_entity.pdbx_description
1 polymer ?
#
loop_
_entity_poly.entity_id
_entity_poly.type
_entity_poly.pdbx_seq_one_letter_code
_entity_poly.pdbx_strand_id
1 'polypeptide(L)'
;MTAHKDLIARLPKAELHLHIEGSFEPEMMMALAERNQIEIPFKTLEEAKAAYDFNNLQEFLDLYYQGMNVLRTEQDFHDMTFAYLKRAKEDNVVHVEMFFDPQAHTERGVAFGTVADGIISALKRGEEELGITSELIMSFLRHLSEEDGFA
;
A
#
# COMPACT_ATOMS: atom_id res chain seq x y z
N MET A 1 20.73 -7.33 -21.67
CA MET A 1 20.34 -8.04 -20.44
C MET A 1 20.56 -9.53 -20.67
N THR A 2 20.68 -10.35 -19.62
CA THR A 2 20.85 -11.80 -19.78
C THR A 2 19.51 -12.45 -20.13
N ALA A 3 19.50 -13.53 -20.91
CA ALA A 3 18.27 -14.22 -21.34
C ALA A 3 17.31 -14.59 -20.19
N HIS A 4 17.85 -14.84 -18.98
CA HIS A 4 17.06 -15.11 -17.79
C HIS A 4 16.30 -13.89 -17.27
N LYS A 5 16.88 -12.68 -17.34
CA LYS A 5 16.19 -11.45 -16.92
C LYS A 5 15.00 -11.15 -17.81
N ASP A 6 15.18 -11.31 -19.12
CA ASP A 6 14.11 -11.07 -20.11
C ASP A 6 12.98 -12.09 -19.96
N LEU A 7 13.31 -13.35 -19.64
CA LEU A 7 12.32 -14.38 -19.31
C LEU A 7 11.52 -14.01 -18.05
N ILE A 8 12.20 -13.68 -16.95
CA ILE A 8 11.56 -13.32 -15.67
C ILE A 8 10.60 -12.13 -15.84
N ALA A 9 11.04 -11.08 -16.55
CA ALA A 9 10.22 -9.90 -16.81
C ALA A 9 8.91 -10.25 -17.54
N ARG A 10 8.96 -11.20 -18.49
CA ARG A 10 7.81 -11.60 -19.32
C ARG A 10 6.90 -12.67 -18.74
N LEU A 11 7.28 -13.34 -17.65
CA LEU A 11 6.40 -14.34 -17.03
C LEU A 11 5.13 -13.67 -16.50
N PRO A 12 3.93 -14.23 -16.74
CA PRO A 12 2.75 -13.80 -16.02
C PRO A 12 2.88 -14.23 -14.55
N LYS A 13 2.58 -13.32 -13.63
CA LYS A 13 2.77 -13.53 -12.18
C LYS A 13 1.47 -13.33 -11.44
N ALA A 14 1.27 -14.09 -10.37
CA ALA A 14 0.28 -13.79 -9.35
C ALA A 14 1.03 -13.35 -8.09
N GLU A 15 0.63 -12.24 -7.50
CA GLU A 15 1.19 -11.76 -6.23
C GLU A 15 0.18 -12.06 -5.12
N LEU A 16 0.51 -13.03 -4.27
CA LEU A 16 -0.42 -13.60 -3.27
C LEU A 16 -0.07 -13.17 -1.85
N HIS A 17 0.93 -12.30 -1.71
CA HIS A 17 1.36 -11.79 -0.42
C HIS A 17 1.90 -10.38 -0.58
N LEU A 18 1.02 -9.40 -0.37
CA LEU A 18 1.34 -7.99 -0.42
C LEU A 18 0.45 -7.25 0.58
N HIS A 19 1.05 -6.47 1.46
CA HIS A 19 0.33 -5.48 2.27
C HIS A 19 0.32 -4.16 1.49
N ILE A 20 -0.87 -3.62 1.20
CA ILE A 20 -0.96 -2.43 0.34
C ILE A 20 -0.29 -1.21 0.97
N GLU A 21 -0.38 -1.07 2.28
CA GLU A 21 0.30 -0.04 3.06
C GLU A 21 1.83 -0.11 2.90
N GLY A 22 2.36 -1.26 2.45
CA GLY A 22 3.78 -1.50 2.21
C GLY A 22 4.25 -1.14 0.81
N SER A 23 3.34 -0.87 -0.11
CA SER A 23 3.63 -0.40 -1.47
C SER A 23 3.89 1.11 -1.55
N PHE A 24 4.04 1.74 -0.40
CA PHE A 24 4.05 3.18 -0.25
C PHE A 24 5.39 3.77 -0.69
N GLU A 25 5.44 4.43 -1.84
CA GLU A 25 6.65 5.10 -2.32
C GLU A 25 6.84 6.46 -1.61
N PRO A 26 8.09 6.89 -1.32
CA PRO A 26 8.37 8.17 -0.68
C PRO A 26 7.71 9.38 -1.37
N GLU A 27 7.70 9.41 -2.70
CA GLU A 27 7.05 10.45 -3.49
C GLU A 27 5.56 10.57 -3.16
N MET A 28 4.88 9.44 -3.03
CA MET A 28 3.47 9.39 -2.72
C MET A 28 3.20 9.82 -1.28
N MET A 29 4.02 9.35 -0.33
CA MET A 29 3.95 9.79 1.07
C MET A 29 3.98 11.31 1.18
N MET A 30 4.94 11.95 0.52
CA MET A 30 5.07 13.41 0.56
C MET A 30 3.88 14.12 -0.08
N ALA A 31 3.40 13.62 -1.24
CA ALA A 31 2.25 14.20 -1.91
C ALA A 31 0.96 14.10 -1.07
N LEU A 32 0.74 12.97 -0.39
CA LEU A 32 -0.41 12.79 0.49
C LEU A 32 -0.27 13.58 1.78
N ALA A 33 0.93 13.71 2.33
CA ALA A 33 1.21 14.58 3.49
C ALA A 33 0.83 16.03 3.18
N GLU A 34 1.26 16.54 2.02
CA GLU A 34 0.91 17.90 1.57
C GLU A 34 -0.61 18.04 1.36
N ARG A 35 -1.23 17.09 0.65
CA ARG A 35 -2.68 17.09 0.37
C ARG A 35 -3.51 17.14 1.66
N ASN A 36 -3.11 16.36 2.66
CA ASN A 36 -3.85 16.21 3.91
C ASN A 36 -3.36 17.14 5.03
N GLN A 37 -2.39 18.03 4.74
CA GLN A 37 -1.82 18.97 5.71
C GLN A 37 -1.26 18.27 6.96
N ILE A 38 -0.58 17.14 6.76
CA ILE A 38 0.04 16.34 7.81
C ILE A 38 1.54 16.57 7.79
N GLU A 39 2.08 16.99 8.93
CA GLU A 39 3.53 17.09 9.08
C GLU A 39 4.17 15.70 9.11
N ILE A 40 5.20 15.52 8.30
CA ILE A 40 6.06 14.34 8.27
C ILE A 40 7.49 14.77 8.60
N PRO A 41 8.35 13.88 9.15
CA PRO A 41 9.69 14.26 9.58
C PRO A 41 10.65 14.57 8.41
N PHE A 42 10.23 14.32 7.17
CA PHE A 42 11.02 14.53 5.95
C PHE A 42 10.66 15.87 5.29
N LYS A 43 11.66 16.72 5.09
CA LYS A 43 11.49 18.03 4.42
C LYS A 43 11.73 17.94 2.92
N THR A 44 12.43 16.89 2.46
CA THR A 44 12.74 16.67 1.05
C THR A 44 12.55 15.21 0.66
N LEU A 45 12.37 14.96 -0.64
CA LEU A 45 12.28 13.61 -1.18
C LEU A 45 13.55 12.80 -0.96
N GLU A 46 14.72 13.44 -1.02
CA GLU A 46 15.99 12.79 -0.76
C GLU A 46 16.09 12.33 0.70
N GLU A 47 15.62 13.14 1.66
CA GLU A 47 15.53 12.72 3.07
C GLU A 47 14.57 11.55 3.25
N ALA A 48 13.40 11.57 2.58
CA ALA A 48 12.42 10.49 2.66
C ALA A 48 12.96 9.18 2.06
N LYS A 49 13.70 9.24 0.94
CA LYS A 49 14.36 8.08 0.32
C LYS A 49 15.50 7.54 1.18
N ALA A 50 16.29 8.41 1.78
CA ALA A 50 17.38 8.02 2.66
C ALA A 50 16.89 7.28 3.92
N ALA A 51 15.63 7.47 4.31
CA ALA A 51 15.02 6.74 5.43
C ALA A 51 14.72 5.27 5.12
N TYR A 52 14.74 4.85 3.85
CA TYR A 52 14.53 3.45 3.42
C TYR A 52 15.81 2.61 3.55
N ASP A 53 16.53 2.77 4.66
CA ASP A 53 17.72 2.01 5.04
C ASP A 53 17.52 1.46 6.47
N PHE A 54 17.16 0.17 6.56
CA PHE A 54 16.66 -0.43 7.80
C PHE A 54 17.65 -1.46 8.36
N ASN A 55 17.97 -1.37 9.65
CA ASN A 55 18.80 -2.37 10.32
C ASN A 55 18.00 -3.56 10.85
N ASN A 56 16.68 -3.39 11.04
CA ASN A 56 15.78 -4.40 11.59
C ASN A 56 14.32 -4.12 11.20
N LEU A 57 13.44 -5.06 11.52
CA LEU A 57 12.00 -4.96 11.25
C LEU A 57 11.33 -3.76 11.95
N GLN A 58 11.76 -3.39 13.16
CA GLN A 58 11.14 -2.30 13.91
C GLN A 58 11.38 -0.94 13.25
N GLU A 59 12.60 -0.69 12.76
CA GLU A 59 12.92 0.55 12.03
C GLU A 59 12.09 0.68 10.74
N PHE A 60 11.87 -0.42 10.02
CA PHE A 60 10.93 -0.46 8.90
C PHE A 60 9.49 -0.14 9.35
N LEU A 61 9.01 -0.78 10.41
CA LEU A 61 7.65 -0.60 10.91
C LEU A 61 7.40 0.84 11.38
N ASP A 62 8.37 1.48 12.03
CA ASP A 62 8.24 2.87 12.48
C ASP A 62 8.03 3.82 11.29
N LEU A 63 8.77 3.63 10.20
CA LEU A 63 8.59 4.41 8.97
C LEU A 63 7.29 4.05 8.25
N TYR A 64 6.93 2.77 8.21
CA TYR A 64 5.70 2.24 7.62
C TYR A 64 4.45 2.82 8.29
N TYR A 65 4.38 2.85 9.63
CA TYR A 65 3.26 3.46 10.35
C TYR A 65 3.20 4.98 10.17
N GLN A 66 4.35 5.66 10.07
CA GLN A 66 4.39 7.07 9.68
C GLN A 66 3.86 7.30 8.27
N GLY A 67 4.23 6.43 7.32
CA GLY A 67 3.71 6.43 5.96
C GLY A 67 2.19 6.24 5.93
N MET A 68 1.66 5.34 6.74
CA MET A 68 0.21 5.21 6.85
C MET A 68 -0.46 6.48 7.39
N ASN A 69 0.21 7.30 8.21
CA ASN A 69 -0.41 8.44 8.91
C ASN A 69 -1.00 9.46 7.93
N VAL A 70 -0.48 9.50 6.70
CA VAL A 70 -0.94 10.42 5.66
C VAL A 70 -2.14 9.90 4.87
N LEU A 71 -2.60 8.66 5.12
CA LEU A 71 -3.80 8.08 4.52
C LEU A 71 -5.04 8.43 5.36
N ARG A 72 -5.93 9.27 4.84
CA ARG A 72 -7.08 9.83 5.59
C ARG A 72 -8.41 9.75 4.86
N THR A 73 -8.39 9.85 3.54
CA THR A 73 -9.56 9.96 2.67
C THR A 73 -9.64 8.77 1.74
N GLU A 74 -10.83 8.50 1.22
CA GLU A 74 -11.05 7.41 0.24
C GLU A 74 -10.13 7.55 -0.97
N GLN A 75 -9.88 8.79 -1.41
CA GLN A 75 -8.98 9.10 -2.50
C GLN A 75 -7.53 8.71 -2.19
N ASP A 76 -7.07 8.80 -0.94
CA ASP A 76 -5.72 8.39 -0.55
C ASP A 76 -5.53 6.88 -0.76
N PHE A 77 -6.49 6.08 -0.32
CA PHE A 77 -6.47 4.63 -0.49
C PHE A 77 -6.64 4.22 -1.95
N HIS A 78 -7.49 4.93 -2.70
CA HIS A 78 -7.61 4.73 -4.15
C HIS A 78 -6.29 4.99 -4.87
N ASP A 79 -5.69 6.15 -4.64
CA ASP A 79 -4.47 6.55 -5.33
C ASP A 79 -3.34 5.56 -5.01
N MET A 80 -3.21 5.14 -3.75
CA MET A 80 -2.19 4.19 -3.31
C MET A 80 -2.32 2.86 -4.01
N THR A 81 -3.54 2.30 -3.97
CA THR A 81 -3.85 1.01 -4.59
C THR A 81 -3.63 1.06 -6.11
N PHE A 82 -4.06 2.14 -6.77
CA PHE A 82 -3.88 2.28 -8.22
C PHE A 82 -2.42 2.54 -8.61
N ALA A 83 -1.63 3.22 -7.76
CA ALA A 83 -0.19 3.36 -7.96
C ALA A 83 0.51 2.00 -7.94
N TYR A 84 0.22 1.16 -6.95
CA TYR A 84 0.70 -0.21 -6.87
C TYR A 84 0.32 -1.01 -8.13
N LEU A 85 -0.95 -1.00 -8.55
CA LEU A 85 -1.41 -1.78 -9.70
C LEU A 85 -0.69 -1.41 -11.00
N LYS A 86 -0.40 -0.11 -11.21
CA LYS A 86 0.42 0.34 -12.35
C LYS A 86 1.83 -0.25 -12.31
N ARG A 87 2.47 -0.26 -11.14
CA ARG A 87 3.80 -0.85 -10.96
C ARG A 87 3.78 -2.37 -11.15
N ALA A 88 2.78 -3.05 -10.59
CA ALA A 88 2.58 -4.48 -10.74
C ALA A 88 2.38 -4.88 -12.22
N LYS A 89 1.69 -4.02 -13.00
CA LYS A 89 1.52 -4.22 -14.45
C LYS A 89 2.84 -4.23 -15.21
N GLU A 90 3.79 -3.37 -14.83
CA GLU A 90 5.13 -3.32 -15.44
C GLU A 90 5.91 -4.61 -15.21
N ASP A 91 5.69 -5.27 -14.08
CA ASP A 91 6.28 -6.57 -13.75
C ASP A 91 5.41 -7.75 -14.22
N ASN A 92 4.41 -7.51 -15.08
CA ASN A 92 3.54 -8.52 -15.68
C ASN A 92 2.78 -9.38 -14.65
N VAL A 93 2.39 -8.75 -13.53
CA VAL A 93 1.41 -9.31 -12.60
C VAL A 93 0.03 -9.28 -13.27
N VAL A 94 -0.69 -10.39 -13.18
CA VAL A 94 -2.03 -10.58 -13.78
C VAL A 94 -3.12 -10.86 -12.74
N HIS A 95 -2.71 -11.19 -11.51
CA HIS A 95 -3.60 -11.44 -10.38
C HIS A 95 -2.95 -10.99 -9.07
N VAL A 96 -3.73 -10.40 -8.17
CA VAL A 96 -3.27 -9.96 -6.85
C VAL A 96 -4.24 -10.40 -5.76
N GLU A 97 -3.74 -11.05 -4.71
CA GLU A 97 -4.47 -11.23 -3.46
C GLU A 97 -3.86 -10.27 -2.42
N MET A 98 -4.56 -9.16 -2.17
CA MET A 98 -4.03 -7.98 -1.48
C MET A 98 -4.44 -7.97 -0.01
N PHE A 99 -3.47 -7.87 0.90
CA PHE A 99 -3.73 -7.60 2.31
C PHE A 99 -3.93 -6.10 2.55
N PHE A 100 -4.85 -5.79 3.46
CA PHE A 100 -4.95 -4.48 4.11
C PHE A 100 -5.26 -4.69 5.59
N ASP A 101 -4.82 -3.75 6.43
CA ASP A 101 -4.92 -3.81 7.90
C ASP A 101 -5.92 -2.73 8.41
N PRO A 102 -7.25 -2.98 8.42
CA PRO A 102 -8.23 -1.96 8.78
C PRO A 102 -7.96 -1.29 10.14
N GLN A 103 -7.52 -2.08 11.12
CA GLN A 103 -7.25 -1.62 12.49
C GLN A 103 -6.16 -0.54 12.54
N ALA A 104 -5.18 -0.59 11.63
CA ALA A 104 -4.12 0.43 11.53
C ALA A 104 -4.65 1.80 11.07
N HIS A 105 -5.89 1.85 10.59
CA HIS A 105 -6.54 3.07 10.10
C HIS A 105 -7.70 3.50 11.00
N THR A 106 -8.52 2.55 11.45
CA THR A 106 -9.69 2.82 12.31
C THR A 106 -9.28 3.34 13.67
N GLU A 107 -8.17 2.85 14.25
CA GLU A 107 -7.62 3.39 15.51
C GLU A 107 -7.23 4.89 15.41
N ARG A 108 -7.02 5.38 14.18
CA ARG A 108 -6.66 6.78 13.89
C ARG A 108 -7.84 7.62 13.43
N GLY A 109 -9.06 7.10 13.58
CA GLY A 109 -10.31 7.79 13.25
C GLY A 109 -10.71 7.75 11.77
N VAL A 110 -10.06 6.94 10.93
CA VAL A 110 -10.48 6.72 9.54
C VAL A 110 -11.57 5.65 9.53
N ALA A 111 -12.73 5.95 8.94
CA ALA A 111 -13.81 4.98 8.91
C ALA A 111 -13.44 3.76 8.05
N PHE A 112 -13.86 2.56 8.46
CA PHE A 112 -13.61 1.32 7.70
C PHE A 112 -14.02 1.44 6.23
N GLY A 113 -15.21 2.01 5.96
CA GLY A 113 -15.70 2.23 4.60
C GLY A 113 -14.77 3.11 3.77
N THR A 114 -14.22 4.18 4.35
CA THR A 114 -13.25 5.05 3.67
C THR A 114 -12.02 4.28 3.18
N VAL A 115 -11.53 3.32 3.96
CA VAL A 115 -10.41 2.47 3.57
C VAL A 115 -10.84 1.49 2.49
N ALA A 116 -11.87 0.68 2.78
CA ALA A 116 -12.30 -0.41 1.93
C ALA A 116 -12.79 0.09 0.56
N ASP A 117 -13.61 1.14 0.53
CA ASP A 117 -14.17 1.69 -0.70
C ASP A 117 -13.08 2.31 -1.60
N GLY A 118 -12.07 2.94 -1.00
CA GLY A 118 -10.93 3.47 -1.73
C GLY A 118 -10.11 2.37 -2.40
N ILE A 119 -9.81 1.28 -1.66
CA ILE A 119 -9.09 0.12 -2.22
C ILE A 119 -9.94 -0.55 -3.30
N ILE A 120 -11.20 -0.88 -3.02
CA ILE A 120 -12.10 -1.59 -3.94
C ILE A 120 -12.30 -0.80 -5.24
N SER A 121 -12.46 0.53 -5.16
CA SER A 121 -12.62 1.37 -6.34
C SER A 121 -11.38 1.35 -7.26
N ALA A 122 -10.17 1.31 -6.67
CA ALA A 122 -8.93 1.19 -7.43
C ALA A 122 -8.71 -0.22 -8.00
N LEU A 123 -9.07 -1.27 -7.25
CA LEU A 123 -9.03 -2.66 -7.74
C LEU A 123 -9.94 -2.85 -8.96
N LYS A 124 -11.19 -2.37 -8.89
CA LYS A 124 -12.12 -2.39 -10.02
C LYS A 124 -11.54 -1.66 -11.24
N ARG A 125 -10.98 -0.48 -11.03
CA ARG A 125 -10.31 0.28 -12.10
C ARG A 125 -9.09 -0.47 -12.66
N GLY A 126 -8.33 -1.15 -11.81
CA GLY A 126 -7.20 -2.00 -12.22
C GLY A 126 -7.61 -3.16 -13.11
N GLU A 127 -8.74 -3.79 -12.82
CA GLU A 127 -9.30 -4.82 -13.70
C GLU A 127 -9.70 -4.24 -15.05
N GLU A 128 -10.41 -3.11 -15.06
CA GLU A 128 -10.91 -2.44 -16.28
C GLU A 128 -9.77 -1.88 -17.17
N GLU A 129 -8.80 -1.16 -16.59
CA GLU A 129 -7.75 -0.45 -17.34
C GLU A 129 -6.48 -1.30 -17.55
N LEU A 130 -6.15 -2.20 -16.62
CA LEU A 130 -4.88 -2.92 -16.62
C LEU A 130 -5.06 -4.43 -16.83
N GLY A 131 -6.28 -4.96 -16.74
CA GLY A 131 -6.57 -6.39 -16.85
C GLY A 131 -5.97 -7.21 -15.72
N ILE A 132 -5.81 -6.62 -14.54
CA ILE A 132 -5.34 -7.30 -13.33
C ILE A 132 -6.57 -7.71 -12.53
N THR A 133 -6.73 -9.01 -12.31
CA THR A 133 -7.78 -9.53 -11.41
C THR A 133 -7.32 -9.45 -9.96
N SER A 134 -8.24 -9.35 -9.01
CA SER A 134 -7.86 -9.19 -7.61
C SER A 134 -8.85 -9.74 -6.61
N GLU A 135 -8.34 -10.19 -5.47
CA GLU A 135 -9.10 -10.48 -4.25
C GLU A 135 -8.54 -9.65 -3.09
N LEU A 136 -9.41 -9.17 -2.21
CA LEU A 136 -9.02 -8.38 -1.05
C LEU A 136 -9.06 -9.27 0.21
N ILE A 137 -7.95 -9.32 0.93
CA ILE A 137 -7.80 -10.07 2.18
C ILE A 137 -7.71 -9.09 3.34
N MET A 138 -8.73 -9.12 4.19
CA MET A 138 -8.71 -8.36 5.43
C MET A 138 -7.80 -9.04 6.45
N SER A 139 -6.75 -8.33 6.87
CA SER A 139 -5.76 -8.79 7.84
C SER A 139 -6.05 -8.19 9.23
N PHE A 140 -5.78 -8.98 10.27
CA PHE A 140 -5.95 -8.56 11.66
C PHE A 140 -4.60 -8.35 12.34
N LEU A 141 -4.47 -7.26 13.08
CA LEU A 141 -3.24 -6.91 13.80
C LEU A 141 -3.09 -7.80 15.04
N ARG A 142 -2.30 -8.86 14.92
CA ARG A 142 -2.10 -9.90 15.95
C ARG A 142 -1.60 -9.43 17.32
N HIS A 143 -1.13 -8.19 17.45
CA HIS A 143 -0.63 -7.63 18.71
C HIS A 143 -1.75 -6.92 19.50
N LEU A 144 -2.90 -6.68 18.87
CA LEU A 144 -4.13 -6.23 19.50
C LEU A 144 -4.89 -7.43 20.11
N SER A 145 -5.97 -7.14 20.83
CA SER A 145 -6.81 -8.18 21.40
C SER A 145 -7.67 -8.84 20.31
N GLU A 146 -8.16 -10.04 20.59
CA GLU A 146 -9.18 -10.70 19.75
C GLU A 146 -10.46 -9.85 19.65
N GLU A 147 -10.86 -9.19 20.74
CA GLU A 147 -12.04 -8.31 20.78
C GLU A 147 -11.92 -7.16 19.78
N ASP A 148 -10.73 -6.58 19.63
CA ASP A 148 -10.46 -5.53 18.66
C ASP A 148 -10.67 -6.00 17.20
N GLY A 149 -10.57 -7.31 16.93
CA GLY A 149 -10.84 -7.89 15.61
C GLY A 149 -12.33 -7.96 15.24
N PHE A 150 -13.22 -7.78 16.21
CA PHE A 150 -14.68 -7.77 16.01
C PHE A 150 -15.30 -6.36 15.97
N ALA A 151 -14.50 -5.33 16.26
CA ALA A 151 -14.93 -3.92 16.31
C ALA A 151 -14.98 -3.28 14.91
#